data_AF-A0A9X4C679-F1
#
_entry.id   AF-A0A9X4C679-F1
#
_cell.length_a   1.000
_cell.length_b   1.000
_cell.length_c   1.000
_cell.angle_alpha   90.00
_cell.angle_beta   90.00
_cell.angle_gamma   90.00
#
_symmetry.space_group_name_H-M   'P 1'
#
loop_
_entity.id
_entity.type
_entity.pdbx_description
1 polymer ?
#
loop_
_entity_poly.entity_id
_entity_poly.type
_entity_poly.pdbx_seq_one_letter_code
_entity_poly.pdbx_strand_id
1 'polypeptide(L)'
;MIAAGRLWLTSSKDFYLPGYPNLRRSPRWAAPEMRVVYWPNGCISWQLNLYLLHVRRSGSTISTVNTYASELSLLIRFLFEFEISIEEISDDVLVFFSEWLLRRKKSSGNHINRIILRVISFLEWYQTLLIDRVLVGALGQGAQVTISLRLLKGGRGPVRIRTQHHAMVPASIPRSVHPVSSGSVSALLDSCEWTAKTNFRRNRDRCMLVLLADTGIRREELTWISVSDVIGASGDRRLPVRTSKRKGNPFRLIPISDVTHRMLMEPEFNT
;
A
#
# COMPACT_ATOMS: atom_id res chain seq x y z
N MET A 1 26.37 -9.15 -1.60
CA MET A 1 25.59 -10.34 -1.19
C MET A 1 24.20 -9.90 -0.79
N ILE A 2 23.18 -10.28 -1.55
CA ILE A 2 21.78 -10.04 -1.19
C ILE A 2 21.45 -10.99 -0.03
N ALA A 3 21.11 -10.46 1.14
CA ALA A 3 20.78 -11.25 2.32
C ALA A 3 19.70 -12.29 1.96
N ALA A 4 19.99 -13.57 2.25
CA ALA A 4 19.20 -14.73 1.88
C ALA A 4 17.74 -14.58 2.33
N GLY A 5 16.89 -14.02 1.46
CA GLY A 5 15.49 -13.78 1.79
C GLY A 5 14.79 -12.72 0.96
N ARG A 6 15.42 -11.59 0.65
CA ARG A 6 14.77 -10.47 -0.08
C ARG A 6 15.43 -10.28 -1.44
N LEU A 7 14.65 -10.27 -2.51
CA LEU A 7 15.16 -10.07 -3.88
C LEU A 7 15.16 -8.58 -4.29
N TRP A 8 15.33 -7.68 -3.33
CA TRP A 8 15.38 -6.24 -3.60
C TRP A 8 16.29 -5.51 -2.63
N LEU A 9 16.87 -4.41 -3.11
CA LEU A 9 17.66 -3.47 -2.33
C LEU A 9 17.01 -2.09 -2.39
N THR A 10 17.19 -1.30 -1.33
CA THR A 10 16.66 0.07 -1.25
C THR A 10 17.71 1.02 -1.81
N SER A 11 17.32 1.88 -2.75
CA SER A 11 18.22 2.91 -3.30
C SER A 11 18.56 3.99 -2.26
N SER A 12 19.56 4.81 -2.55
CA SER A 12 19.96 5.92 -1.68
C SER A 12 18.87 7.00 -1.58
N LYS A 13 19.00 7.87 -0.58
CA LYS A 13 18.14 9.06 -0.43
C LYS A 13 18.37 10.10 -1.53
N ASP A 14 19.52 10.03 -2.19
CA ASP A 14 19.87 10.92 -3.30
C ASP A 14 19.61 10.27 -4.67
N PHE A 15 18.84 9.17 -4.72
CA PHE A 15 18.53 8.52 -5.99
C PHE A 15 17.49 9.32 -6.78
N TYR A 16 17.85 9.62 -8.04
CA TYR A 16 16.99 10.29 -9.01
C TYR A 16 16.87 9.44 -10.27
N LEU A 17 15.67 9.42 -10.85
CA LEU A 17 15.45 8.85 -12.17
C LEU A 17 15.96 9.80 -13.24
N PRO A 18 16.58 9.29 -14.32
CA PRO A 18 16.93 10.10 -15.46
C PRO A 18 15.64 10.68 -16.08
N GLY A 19 15.58 12.01 -16.16
CA GLY A 19 14.54 12.73 -16.89
C GLY A 19 14.92 12.87 -18.36
N TYR A 20 13.91 13.00 -19.22
CA TYR A 20 14.12 13.36 -20.63
C TYR A 20 13.93 14.88 -20.77
N PRO A 21 14.84 15.62 -21.42
CA PRO A 21 14.83 17.09 -21.46
C PRO A 21 13.54 17.70 -22.02
N ASN A 22 12.82 16.98 -22.90
CA ASN A 22 11.68 17.53 -23.65
C ASN A 22 10.32 17.46 -22.92
N LEU A 23 10.27 16.95 -21.69
CA LEU A 23 9.07 17.00 -20.85
C LEU A 23 9.30 18.02 -19.73
N ARG A 24 8.53 19.12 -19.77
CA ARG A 24 8.66 20.42 -19.06
C ARG A 24 8.78 20.44 -17.52
N ARG A 25 9.19 19.37 -16.84
CA ARG A 25 9.42 19.36 -15.38
C ARG A 25 10.64 18.51 -15.01
N SER A 26 11.74 19.21 -14.70
CA SER A 26 13.01 18.73 -14.14
C SER A 26 13.75 17.64 -14.95
N PRO A 27 15.04 17.83 -15.28
CA PRO A 27 15.86 16.81 -15.93
C PRO A 27 16.10 15.56 -15.06
N ARG A 28 15.72 15.60 -13.78
CA ARG A 28 15.86 14.51 -12.81
C ARG A 28 14.65 14.42 -11.89
N TRP A 29 14.15 13.21 -11.66
CA TRP A 29 12.95 12.96 -10.85
C TRP A 29 13.33 12.22 -9.56
N ALA A 30 13.06 12.82 -8.40
CA ALA A 30 13.40 12.20 -7.12
C ALA A 30 12.67 10.85 -6.94
N ALA A 31 13.46 9.81 -6.68
CA ALA A 31 12.97 8.47 -6.34
C ALA A 31 13.73 7.89 -5.14
N PRO A 32 13.92 8.66 -4.05
CA PRO A 32 14.68 8.21 -2.90
C PRO A 32 14.13 6.90 -2.35
N GLU A 33 14.99 5.99 -1.93
CA GLU A 33 14.58 4.75 -1.26
C GLU A 33 13.62 3.86 -2.09
N MET A 34 13.57 4.05 -3.41
CA MET A 34 12.88 3.14 -4.30
C MET A 34 13.62 1.79 -4.32
N ARG A 35 12.86 0.70 -4.28
CA ARG A 35 13.39 -0.66 -4.32
C ARG A 35 13.79 -1.07 -5.73
N VAL A 36 15.00 -1.62 -5.85
CA VAL A 36 15.53 -2.25 -7.06
C VAL A 36 15.42 -3.76 -6.90
N VAL A 37 14.80 -4.43 -7.88
CA VAL A 37 14.54 -5.88 -7.85
C VAL A 37 15.63 -6.65 -8.59
N TYR A 38 16.05 -7.78 -8.02
CA TYR A 38 17.08 -8.66 -8.57
C TYR A 38 16.54 -10.08 -8.75
N TRP A 39 17.11 -10.82 -9.68
CA TRP A 39 16.95 -12.26 -9.79
C TRP A 39 17.69 -12.96 -8.63
N PRO A 40 17.32 -14.20 -8.27
CA PRO A 40 18.01 -14.96 -7.21
C PRO A 40 19.50 -15.19 -7.46
N ASN A 41 19.94 -15.21 -8.72
CA ASN A 41 21.36 -15.28 -9.11
C ASN A 41 22.11 -13.94 -8.92
N GLY A 42 21.44 -12.88 -8.45
CA GLY A 42 22.04 -11.57 -8.22
C GLY A 42 22.04 -10.62 -9.42
N CYS A 43 21.58 -11.07 -10.60
CA CYS A 43 21.41 -10.20 -11.76
C CYS A 43 20.25 -9.21 -11.56
N ILE A 44 20.33 -8.03 -12.15
CA ILE A 44 19.23 -7.05 -12.11
C ILE A 44 18.05 -7.58 -12.95
N SER A 45 16.83 -7.51 -12.41
CA SER A 45 15.62 -7.79 -13.19
C SER A 45 15.18 -6.54 -13.95
N TRP A 46 15.73 -6.33 -15.15
CA TRP A 46 15.51 -5.11 -15.92
C TRP A 46 14.03 -4.87 -16.24
N GLN A 47 13.32 -5.91 -16.66
CA GLN A 47 11.90 -5.85 -17.02
C GLN A 47 11.05 -5.29 -15.86
N LEU A 48 11.24 -5.82 -14.65
CA LEU A 48 10.52 -5.34 -13.48
C LEU A 48 10.96 -3.94 -13.03
N ASN A 49 12.26 -3.65 -13.06
CA ASN A 49 12.72 -2.33 -12.65
C ASN A 49 12.21 -1.25 -13.61
N LEU A 50 12.18 -1.51 -14.91
CA LEU A 50 11.56 -0.62 -15.89
C LEU A 50 10.06 -0.42 -15.63
N TYR A 51 9.34 -1.48 -15.25
CA TYR A 51 7.94 -1.36 -14.85
C TYR A 51 7.77 -0.49 -13.58
N LEU A 52 8.58 -0.72 -12.55
CA LEU A 52 8.53 0.07 -11.31
C LEU A 52 8.84 1.56 -11.56
N LEU A 53 9.77 1.84 -12.47
CA LEU A 53 10.06 3.18 -12.97
C LEU A 53 8.84 3.79 -13.68
N HIS A 54 8.19 3.03 -14.56
CA HIS A 54 6.95 3.45 -15.21
C HIS A 54 5.87 3.79 -14.17
N VAL A 55 5.62 2.91 -13.20
CA VAL A 55 4.64 3.12 -12.11
C VAL A 55 4.94 4.39 -11.31
N ARG A 56 6.22 4.67 -11.04
CA ARG A 56 6.66 5.90 -10.36
C ARG A 56 6.40 7.14 -11.22
N ARG A 57 6.74 7.09 -12.51
CA ARG A 57 6.53 8.19 -13.47
C ARG A 57 5.05 8.50 -13.69
N SER A 58 4.20 7.49 -13.62
CA SER A 58 2.73 7.62 -13.66
C SER A 58 2.13 8.26 -12.39
N GLY A 59 2.96 8.68 -11.42
CA GLY A 59 2.55 9.47 -10.26
C GLY A 59 2.36 8.68 -8.98
N SER A 60 2.69 7.39 -8.95
CA SER A 60 2.60 6.59 -7.73
C SER A 60 3.61 7.04 -6.66
N THR A 61 3.23 6.91 -5.39
CA THR A 61 4.12 7.17 -4.26
C THR A 61 5.21 6.09 -4.18
N ILE A 62 6.35 6.42 -3.57
CA ILE A 62 7.46 5.50 -3.36
C ILE A 62 7.03 4.29 -2.51
N SER A 63 6.19 4.50 -1.50
CA SER A 63 5.61 3.43 -0.69
C SER A 63 4.78 2.43 -1.53
N THR A 64 4.05 2.95 -2.51
CA THR A 64 3.27 2.12 -3.45
C THR A 64 4.22 1.32 -4.33
N VAL A 65 5.19 1.97 -4.98
CA VAL A 65 6.21 1.29 -5.82
C VAL A 65 6.96 0.22 -5.03
N ASN A 66 7.34 0.50 -3.79
CA ASN A 66 8.04 -0.45 -2.92
C ASN A 66 7.19 -1.65 -2.52
N THR A 67 5.87 -1.45 -2.39
CA THR A 67 4.91 -2.55 -2.21
C THR A 67 4.87 -3.41 -3.47
N TYR A 68 4.81 -2.78 -4.64
CA TYR A 68 4.78 -3.47 -5.93
C TYR A 68 6.04 -4.31 -6.13
N ALA A 69 7.21 -3.75 -5.82
CA ALA A 69 8.49 -4.45 -5.88
C ALA A 69 8.52 -5.69 -4.97
N SER A 70 7.97 -5.60 -3.76
CA SER A 70 7.88 -6.75 -2.85
C SER A 70 6.94 -7.84 -3.37
N GLU A 71 5.78 -7.46 -3.89
CA GLU A 71 4.82 -8.41 -4.47
C GLU A 71 5.38 -9.10 -5.71
N LEU A 72 5.96 -8.33 -6.65
CA LEU A 72 6.53 -8.85 -7.89
C LEU A 72 7.82 -9.64 -7.66
N SER A 73 8.54 -9.39 -6.55
CA SER A 73 9.67 -10.24 -6.18
C SER A 73 9.28 -11.69 -5.87
N LEU A 74 8.00 -11.95 -5.54
CA LEU A 74 7.49 -13.31 -5.39
C LEU A 74 7.36 -14.01 -6.74
N LEU A 75 6.91 -13.29 -7.77
CA LEU A 75 6.87 -13.79 -9.15
C LEU A 75 8.28 -14.15 -9.61
N ILE A 76 9.25 -13.23 -9.47
CA ILE A 76 10.65 -13.49 -9.88
C ILE A 76 11.25 -14.71 -9.22
N ARG A 77 10.95 -14.92 -7.93
CA ARG A 77 11.42 -16.11 -7.23
C ARG A 77 10.81 -17.37 -7.82
N PHE A 78 9.51 -17.37 -8.06
CA PHE A 78 8.79 -18.49 -8.66
C PHE A 78 9.33 -18.79 -10.07
N LEU A 79 9.44 -17.78 -10.94
CA LEU A 79 9.96 -17.93 -12.29
C LEU A 79 11.37 -18.52 -12.30
N PHE A 80 12.24 -18.06 -11.40
CA PHE A 80 13.59 -18.60 -11.28
C PHE A 80 13.62 -20.04 -10.75
N GLU A 81 12.76 -20.37 -9.78
CA GLU A 81 12.67 -21.71 -9.18
C GLU A 81 12.22 -22.77 -10.19
N PHE A 82 11.34 -22.39 -11.13
CA PHE A 82 10.79 -23.29 -12.15
C PHE A 82 11.37 -23.06 -13.55
N GLU A 83 12.41 -22.22 -13.68
CA GLU A 83 13.08 -21.90 -14.95
C GLU A 83 12.14 -21.38 -16.06
N ILE A 84 11.13 -20.60 -15.67
CA ILE A 84 10.13 -20.02 -16.57
C ILE A 84 10.53 -18.60 -16.94
N SER A 85 10.59 -18.27 -18.23
CA SER A 85 10.80 -16.90 -18.70
C SER A 85 9.54 -16.03 -18.55
N ILE A 86 9.69 -14.70 -18.60
CA ILE A 86 8.53 -13.80 -18.44
C ILE A 86 7.56 -13.95 -19.61
N GLU A 87 8.10 -14.23 -20.80
CA GLU A 87 7.39 -14.37 -22.06
C GLU A 87 6.62 -15.68 -22.20
N GLU A 88 6.85 -16.63 -21.28
CA GLU A 88 6.16 -17.92 -21.16
C GLU A 88 5.03 -17.90 -20.11
N ILE A 89 4.79 -16.76 -19.46
CA ILE A 89 3.72 -16.65 -18.48
C ILE A 89 2.36 -16.74 -19.19
N SER A 90 1.68 -17.85 -18.95
CA SER A 90 0.33 -18.14 -19.39
C SER A 90 -0.67 -18.26 -18.23
N ASP A 91 -1.93 -18.45 -18.57
CA ASP A 91 -3.02 -18.85 -17.69
C ASP A 91 -2.63 -19.98 -16.71
N ASP A 92 -2.03 -21.06 -17.22
CA ASP A 92 -1.59 -22.22 -16.43
C ASP A 92 -0.43 -21.87 -15.49
N VAL A 93 0.52 -21.07 -15.95
CA VAL A 93 1.64 -20.58 -15.13
C VAL A 93 1.13 -19.73 -13.98
N LEU A 94 0.11 -18.89 -14.21
CA LEU A 94 -0.50 -18.09 -13.15
C LEU A 94 -1.27 -18.94 -12.14
N VAL A 95 -1.94 -20.02 -12.58
CA VAL A 95 -2.55 -21.01 -11.66
C VAL A 95 -1.47 -21.65 -10.81
N PHE A 96 -0.41 -22.14 -11.43
CA PHE A 96 0.70 -22.78 -10.71
C PHE A 96 1.36 -21.81 -9.72
N PHE A 97 1.54 -20.55 -10.10
CA PHE A 97 2.03 -19.50 -9.22
C PHE A 97 1.08 -19.26 -8.03
N SER A 98 -0.24 -19.24 -8.26
CA SER A 98 -1.23 -19.07 -7.19
C SER A 98 -1.18 -20.20 -6.16
N GLU A 99 -1.01 -21.44 -6.62
CA GLU A 99 -0.83 -22.61 -5.76
C GLU A 99 0.48 -22.55 -4.99
N TRP A 100 1.57 -22.16 -5.65
CA TRP A 100 2.87 -21.95 -5.01
C TRP A 100 2.77 -20.89 -3.89
N LEU A 101 2.01 -19.81 -4.10
CA LEU A 101 1.72 -18.81 -3.06
C LEU A 101 0.91 -19.39 -1.90
N LEU A 102 -0.09 -20.23 -2.17
CA LEU A 102 -0.90 -20.90 -1.14
C LEU A 102 -0.05 -21.84 -0.27
N ARG A 103 0.83 -22.65 -0.88
CA ARG A 103 1.70 -23.60 -0.16
C ARG A 103 2.62 -22.91 0.85
N ARG A 104 3.01 -21.67 0.59
CA ARG A 104 3.86 -20.87 1.50
C ARG A 104 3.16 -20.47 2.80
N LYS A 105 1.81 -20.52 2.89
CA LYS A 105 0.99 -20.15 4.07
C LYS A 105 1.33 -18.78 4.70
N LYS A 106 1.88 -17.85 3.90
CA LYS A 106 2.31 -16.50 4.34
C LYS A 106 1.35 -15.38 3.90
N SER A 107 0.37 -15.70 3.06
CA SER A 107 -0.51 -14.71 2.42
C SER A 107 -1.97 -15.16 2.53
N SER A 108 -2.85 -14.21 2.82
CA SER A 108 -4.30 -14.43 2.74
C SER A 108 -4.75 -14.52 1.28
N GLY A 109 -5.93 -15.11 1.01
CA GLY A 109 -6.47 -15.21 -0.36
C GLY A 109 -6.62 -13.83 -1.02
N ASN A 110 -7.01 -12.82 -0.24
CA ASN A 110 -7.06 -11.43 -0.72
C ASN A 110 -5.68 -10.89 -1.10
N HIS A 111 -4.64 -11.26 -0.34
CA HIS A 111 -3.27 -10.86 -0.66
C HIS A 111 -2.77 -11.55 -1.95
N ILE A 112 -3.04 -12.84 -2.10
CA ILE A 112 -2.70 -13.61 -3.30
C ILE A 112 -3.37 -13.00 -4.54
N ASN A 113 -4.66 -12.72 -4.48
CA ASN A 113 -5.39 -12.09 -5.59
C ASN A 113 -4.85 -10.70 -5.96
N ARG A 114 -4.40 -9.93 -4.97
CA ARG A 114 -3.72 -8.65 -5.21
C ARG A 114 -2.39 -8.83 -5.93
N ILE A 115 -1.60 -9.84 -5.56
CA ILE A 115 -0.34 -10.18 -6.25
C ILE A 115 -0.63 -10.60 -7.69
N ILE A 116 -1.61 -11.48 -7.93
CA ILE A 116 -2.00 -11.92 -9.29
C ILE A 116 -2.39 -10.72 -10.16
N LEU A 117 -3.27 -9.84 -9.66
CA LEU A 117 -3.63 -8.62 -10.37
C LEU A 117 -2.42 -7.73 -10.66
N ARG A 118 -1.45 -7.68 -9.74
CA ARG A 118 -0.21 -6.93 -9.97
C ARG A 118 0.65 -7.53 -11.06
N VAL A 119 0.74 -8.86 -11.12
CA VAL A 119 1.43 -9.58 -12.20
C VAL A 119 0.75 -9.28 -13.53
N ILE A 120 -0.58 -9.39 -13.60
CA ILE A 120 -1.35 -9.06 -14.81
C ILE A 120 -1.09 -7.62 -15.26
N SER A 121 -1.16 -6.62 -14.36
CA SER A 121 -0.84 -5.23 -14.73
C SER A 121 0.61 -5.02 -15.17
N PHE A 122 1.55 -5.81 -14.63
CA PHE A 122 2.93 -5.81 -15.12
C PHE A 122 3.01 -6.36 -16.55
N LEU A 123 2.34 -7.48 -16.83
CA LEU A 123 2.32 -8.10 -18.16
C LEU A 123 1.60 -7.23 -19.20
N GLU A 124 0.48 -6.60 -18.82
CA GLU A 124 -0.24 -5.62 -19.65
C GLU A 124 0.66 -4.44 -20.03
N TRP A 125 1.52 -3.97 -19.13
CA TRP A 125 2.52 -2.96 -19.45
C TRP A 125 3.68 -3.54 -20.27
N TYR A 126 4.15 -4.74 -19.91
CA TYR A 126 5.32 -5.35 -20.54
C TYR A 126 5.07 -5.68 -22.01
N GLN A 127 3.87 -6.15 -22.36
CA GLN A 127 3.49 -6.42 -23.75
C GLN A 127 3.50 -5.15 -24.62
N THR A 128 3.39 -3.93 -24.06
CA THR A 128 3.52 -2.70 -24.89
C THR A 128 4.93 -2.49 -25.42
N LEU A 129 5.91 -3.23 -24.89
CA LEU A 129 7.29 -3.26 -25.38
C LEU A 129 7.52 -4.36 -26.42
N LEU A 130 6.53 -5.24 -26.64
CA LEU A 130 6.58 -6.36 -27.57
C LEU A 130 5.72 -6.02 -28.80
N ILE A 131 6.28 -6.17 -29.99
CA ILE A 131 5.60 -5.76 -31.23
C ILE A 131 4.62 -6.84 -31.72
N ASP A 132 4.92 -8.13 -31.46
CA ASP A 132 4.22 -9.26 -32.12
C ASP A 132 3.63 -10.29 -31.14
N ARG A 133 3.48 -9.96 -29.85
CA ARG A 133 2.95 -10.91 -28.85
C ARG A 133 1.91 -10.25 -27.95
N VAL A 134 0.75 -10.90 -27.85
CA VAL A 134 -0.29 -10.54 -26.89
C VAL A 134 -0.13 -11.41 -25.66
N LEU A 135 0.44 -10.84 -24.58
CA LEU A 135 0.56 -11.55 -23.32
C LEU A 135 -0.77 -11.57 -22.57
N VAL A 136 -1.41 -10.41 -22.41
CA VAL A 136 -2.69 -10.27 -21.70
C VAL A 136 -3.77 -9.77 -22.66
N GLY A 137 -4.94 -10.40 -22.61
CA GLY A 137 -6.08 -10.03 -23.42
C GLY A 137 -7.38 -10.69 -22.97
N ALA A 138 -8.48 -10.31 -23.62
CA ALA A 138 -9.77 -10.95 -23.44
C ALA A 138 -9.84 -12.30 -24.17
N LEU A 139 -10.79 -13.15 -23.76
CA LEU A 139 -11.05 -14.43 -24.41
C LEU A 139 -11.28 -14.23 -25.92
N GLY A 140 -10.61 -15.03 -26.74
CA GLY A 140 -10.68 -14.97 -28.21
C GLY A 140 -9.67 -14.02 -28.87
N GLN A 141 -8.86 -13.28 -28.08
CA GLN A 141 -7.80 -12.43 -28.62
C GLN A 141 -6.45 -13.16 -28.83
N GLY A 142 -6.40 -14.47 -28.57
CA GLY A 142 -5.16 -15.25 -28.67
C GLY A 142 -4.09 -14.86 -27.64
N ALA A 143 -4.49 -14.29 -26.51
CA ALA A 143 -3.58 -13.92 -25.43
C ALA A 143 -3.09 -15.15 -24.64
N GLN A 144 -1.88 -15.10 -24.09
CA GLN A 144 -1.37 -16.15 -23.20
C GLN A 144 -2.06 -16.14 -21.82
N VAL A 145 -2.45 -14.96 -21.35
CA VAL A 145 -3.15 -14.70 -20.09
C VAL A 145 -4.50 -14.09 -20.41
N THR A 146 -5.55 -14.83 -20.11
CA THR A 146 -6.93 -14.46 -20.41
C THR A 146 -7.58 -13.76 -19.22
N ILE A 147 -7.97 -12.49 -19.42
CA ILE A 147 -8.70 -11.73 -18.41
C ILE A 147 -10.18 -11.59 -18.75
N SER A 148 -11.01 -11.57 -17.72
CA SER A 148 -12.42 -11.20 -17.83
C SER A 148 -12.72 -9.95 -17.01
N LEU A 149 -13.64 -9.12 -17.52
CA LEU A 149 -14.04 -7.88 -16.86
C LEU A 149 -15.39 -8.10 -16.18
N ARG A 150 -15.42 -8.00 -14.85
CA ARG A 150 -16.66 -8.05 -14.08
C ARG A 150 -17.18 -6.64 -13.82
N LEU A 151 -18.36 -6.35 -14.35
CA LEU A 151 -19.10 -5.13 -14.03
C LEU A 151 -19.72 -5.26 -12.64
N LEU A 152 -19.31 -4.38 -11.74
CA LEU A 152 -19.91 -4.22 -10.43
C LEU A 152 -20.92 -3.07 -10.54
N LYS A 153 -22.21 -3.41 -10.52
CA LYS A 153 -23.29 -2.42 -10.42
C LYS A 153 -23.12 -1.67 -9.10
N GLY A 154 -22.70 -0.41 -9.17
CA GLY A 154 -22.83 0.51 -8.05
C GLY A 154 -24.30 0.89 -7.92
N GLY A 155 -24.83 1.00 -6.70
CA GLY A 155 -26.23 1.37 -6.48
C GLY A 155 -26.60 2.70 -7.19
N ARG A 156 -26.10 3.83 -6.69
CA ARG A 156 -26.25 5.18 -7.28
C ARG A 156 -24.93 5.78 -7.77
N GLY A 157 -23.95 4.93 -8.05
CA GLY A 157 -22.57 5.34 -8.35
C GLY A 157 -22.08 4.81 -9.68
N PRO A 158 -20.90 5.26 -10.16
CA PRO A 158 -20.32 4.78 -11.40
C PRO A 158 -20.13 3.27 -11.34
N VAL A 159 -20.43 2.61 -12.46
CA VAL A 159 -20.15 1.18 -12.65
C VAL A 159 -18.66 0.96 -12.48
N ARG A 160 -18.28 0.05 -11.58
CA ARG A 160 -16.87 -0.31 -11.38
C ARG A 160 -16.56 -1.54 -12.19
N ILE A 161 -15.49 -1.49 -12.98
CA ILE A 161 -14.98 -2.65 -13.71
C ILE A 161 -13.90 -3.29 -12.86
N ARG A 162 -13.96 -4.61 -12.68
CA ARG A 162 -12.94 -5.37 -11.98
C ARG A 162 -12.39 -6.47 -12.87
N THR A 163 -11.09 -6.47 -13.08
CA THR A 163 -10.38 -7.58 -13.73
C THR A 163 -10.50 -8.84 -12.89
N GLN A 164 -10.81 -9.94 -13.54
CA GLN A 164 -10.91 -11.29 -13.00
C GLN A 164 -10.02 -12.21 -13.82
N HIS A 165 -9.46 -13.21 -13.15
CA HIS A 165 -8.59 -14.21 -13.72
C HIS A 165 -8.86 -15.53 -13.01
N HIS A 166 -8.80 -16.65 -13.72
CA HIS A 166 -9.15 -17.96 -13.17
C HIS A 166 -8.16 -18.44 -12.08
N ALA A 167 -6.90 -18.02 -12.13
CA ALA A 167 -5.92 -18.25 -11.05
C ALA A 167 -6.23 -17.52 -9.72
N MET A 168 -7.25 -16.66 -9.67
CA MET A 168 -7.63 -16.02 -8.40
C MET A 168 -8.21 -17.05 -7.43
N VAL A 169 -7.76 -16.97 -6.18
CA VAL A 169 -8.21 -17.87 -5.11
C VAL A 169 -9.42 -17.29 -4.37
N PRO A 170 -10.20 -18.12 -3.65
CA PRO A 170 -11.29 -17.63 -2.82
C PRO A 170 -10.83 -16.53 -1.85
N ALA A 171 -11.61 -15.44 -1.81
CA ALA A 171 -11.34 -14.34 -0.88
C ALA A 171 -11.41 -14.83 0.57
N SER A 172 -10.54 -14.30 1.41
CA SER A 172 -10.61 -14.61 2.84
C SER A 172 -11.92 -14.08 3.42
N ILE A 173 -12.54 -14.89 4.28
CA ILE A 173 -13.77 -14.54 4.98
C ILE A 173 -13.55 -13.20 5.71
N PRO A 174 -14.39 -12.18 5.45
CA PRO A 174 -14.29 -10.91 6.16
C PRO A 174 -14.38 -11.15 7.66
N ARG A 175 -13.39 -10.66 8.41
CA ARG A 175 -13.49 -10.65 9.87
C ARG A 175 -14.36 -9.47 10.29
N SER A 176 -15.32 -9.72 11.17
CA SER A 176 -16.04 -8.62 11.83
C SER A 176 -15.05 -7.87 12.69
N VAL A 177 -14.94 -6.56 12.45
CA VAL A 177 -14.13 -5.66 13.27
C VAL A 177 -15.09 -4.86 14.13
N HIS A 178 -15.04 -5.10 15.43
CA HIS A 178 -15.85 -4.38 16.41
C HIS A 178 -15.04 -3.21 16.98
N PRO A 179 -15.71 -2.15 17.47
CA PRO A 179 -15.06 -1.12 18.26
C PRO A 179 -14.26 -1.73 19.41
N VAL A 180 -13.14 -1.10 19.76
CA VAL A 180 -12.35 -1.50 20.92
C VAL A 180 -13.20 -1.29 22.17
N SER A 181 -13.19 -2.26 23.09
CA SER A 181 -13.96 -2.13 24.33
C SER A 181 -13.42 -1.00 25.21
N SER A 182 -14.29 -0.36 25.97
CA SER A 182 -13.90 0.69 26.94
C SER A 182 -12.83 0.19 27.91
N GLY A 183 -12.96 -1.07 28.38
CA GLY A 183 -11.96 -1.70 29.25
C GLY A 183 -10.57 -1.82 28.59
N SER A 184 -10.51 -2.17 27.29
CA SER A 184 -9.24 -2.19 26.56
C SER A 184 -8.66 -0.79 26.35
N VAL A 185 -9.49 0.23 26.10
CA VAL A 185 -9.02 1.63 26.02
C VAL A 185 -8.45 2.08 27.38
N SER A 186 -9.14 1.80 28.48
CA SER A 186 -8.66 2.12 29.84
C SER A 186 -7.31 1.45 30.10
N ALA A 187 -7.20 0.14 29.85
CA ALA A 187 -5.95 -0.59 30.06
C ALA A 187 -4.78 -0.04 29.21
N LEU A 188 -5.05 0.42 27.99
CA LEU A 188 -4.04 1.09 27.16
C LEU A 188 -3.60 2.44 27.76
N LEU A 189 -4.54 3.23 28.27
CA LEU A 189 -4.22 4.50 28.93
C LEU A 189 -3.42 4.28 30.23
N ASP A 190 -3.80 3.30 31.04
CA ASP A 190 -3.08 2.94 32.27
C ASP A 190 -1.65 2.46 31.99
N SER A 191 -1.45 1.75 30.87
CA SER A 191 -0.12 1.30 30.44
C SER A 191 0.85 2.44 30.10
N CYS A 192 0.32 3.63 29.79
CA CYS A 192 1.16 4.78 29.47
C CYS A 192 2.03 5.22 30.65
N GLU A 193 1.53 5.07 31.89
CA GLU A 193 2.23 5.47 33.11
C GLU A 193 3.57 4.75 33.28
N TRP A 194 3.61 3.48 32.89
CA TRP A 194 4.76 2.61 33.10
C TRP A 194 5.62 2.44 31.85
N THR A 195 5.06 2.65 30.66
CA THR A 195 5.79 2.44 29.38
C THR A 195 6.71 3.60 29.03
N ALA A 196 6.28 4.84 29.32
CA ALA A 196 7.05 6.03 28.99
C ALA A 196 7.93 6.50 30.15
N LYS A 197 9.21 6.79 29.84
CA LYS A 197 10.23 7.23 30.81
C LYS A 197 10.06 8.66 31.32
N THR A 198 9.32 9.51 30.61
CA THR A 198 9.17 10.94 30.95
C THR A 198 7.70 11.35 30.93
N ASN A 199 7.32 12.29 31.79
CA ASN A 199 5.95 12.83 31.86
C ASN A 199 5.50 13.37 30.50
N PHE A 200 6.38 14.03 29.74
CA PHE A 200 6.08 14.47 28.39
C PHE A 200 5.64 13.31 27.46
N ARG A 201 6.37 12.20 27.47
CA ARG A 201 6.03 11.04 26.61
C ARG A 201 4.76 10.35 27.08
N ARG A 202 4.54 10.25 28.41
CA ARG A 202 3.29 9.72 28.99
C ARG A 202 2.09 10.53 28.51
N ASN A 203 2.14 11.85 28.70
CA ASN A 203 1.06 12.74 28.31
C ASN A 203 0.81 12.72 26.81
N ARG A 204 1.88 12.75 25.99
CA ARG A 204 1.76 12.61 24.54
C ARG A 204 1.03 11.33 24.13
N ASP A 205 1.46 10.18 24.67
CA ASP A 205 0.91 8.88 24.28
C ASP A 205 -0.56 8.75 24.74
N ARG A 206 -0.89 9.25 25.94
CA ARG A 206 -2.27 9.36 26.43
C ARG A 206 -3.13 10.22 25.49
N CYS A 207 -2.67 11.42 25.13
CA CYS A 207 -3.42 12.31 24.22
C CYS A 207 -3.67 11.66 22.87
N MET A 208 -2.65 10.99 22.32
CA MET A 208 -2.78 10.27 21.04
C MET A 208 -3.81 9.14 21.13
N LEU A 209 -3.82 8.35 22.21
CA LEU A 209 -4.77 7.26 22.40
C LEU A 209 -6.21 7.75 22.57
N VAL A 210 -6.43 8.77 23.42
CA VAL A 210 -7.75 9.37 23.61
C VAL A 210 -8.27 9.94 22.30
N LEU A 211 -7.45 10.70 21.57
CA LEU A 211 -7.86 11.27 20.29
C LEU A 211 -8.19 10.19 19.25
N LEU A 212 -7.41 9.12 19.17
CA LEU A 212 -7.68 7.99 18.26
C LEU A 212 -8.98 7.25 18.64
N ALA A 213 -9.23 7.06 19.93
CA ALA A 213 -10.44 6.39 20.41
C ALA A 213 -11.71 7.22 20.14
N ASP A 214 -11.64 8.53 20.36
CA ASP A 214 -12.77 9.46 20.19
C ASP A 214 -13.11 9.71 18.72
N THR A 215 -12.08 9.89 17.88
CA THR A 215 -12.28 10.31 16.47
C THR A 215 -12.26 9.17 15.46
N GLY A 216 -11.70 8.01 15.82
CA GLY A 216 -11.50 6.88 14.89
C GLY A 216 -10.60 7.20 13.69
N ILE A 217 -9.78 8.25 13.75
CA ILE A 217 -8.86 8.64 12.67
C ILE A 217 -7.74 7.61 12.50
N ARG A 218 -7.13 7.56 11.31
CA ARG A 218 -5.95 6.72 11.09
C ARG A 218 -4.74 7.32 11.77
N ARG A 219 -3.79 6.47 12.19
CA ARG A 219 -2.49 6.89 12.73
C ARG A 219 -1.74 7.87 11.81
N GLU A 220 -1.84 7.72 10.50
CA GLU A 220 -1.23 8.67 9.55
C GLU A 220 -1.93 10.03 9.53
N GLU A 221 -3.25 10.07 9.73
CA GLU A 221 -4.03 11.32 9.79
C GLU A 221 -3.72 12.09 11.09
N LEU A 222 -3.49 11.36 12.19
CA LEU A 222 -3.04 11.92 13.48
C LEU A 222 -1.74 12.73 13.34
N THR A 223 -0.79 12.26 12.52
CA THR A 223 0.51 12.94 12.34
C THR A 223 0.43 14.29 11.63
N TRP A 224 -0.71 14.61 11.02
CA TRP A 224 -0.92 15.87 10.30
C TRP A 224 -1.66 16.93 11.11
N ILE A 225 -2.11 16.60 12.33
CA ILE A 225 -2.83 17.52 13.19
C ILE A 225 -1.82 18.50 13.81
N SER A 226 -2.11 19.79 13.65
CA SER A 226 -1.30 20.89 14.18
C SER A 226 -1.93 21.50 15.43
N VAL A 227 -1.14 22.27 16.18
CA VAL A 227 -1.64 23.02 17.35
C VAL A 227 -2.73 24.03 16.95
N SER A 228 -2.59 24.68 15.79
CA SER A 228 -3.61 25.59 15.27
C SER A 228 -4.94 24.90 14.99
N ASP A 229 -4.93 23.63 14.58
CA ASP A 229 -6.16 22.86 14.35
C ASP A 229 -6.90 22.60 15.68
N VAL A 230 -6.16 22.33 16.76
CA VAL A 230 -6.71 22.11 18.10
C VAL A 230 -7.28 23.41 18.67
N ILE A 231 -6.51 24.51 18.62
CA ILE A 231 -6.97 25.81 19.11
C ILE A 231 -8.23 26.26 18.34
N GLY A 232 -8.22 26.12 17.02
CA GLY A 232 -9.38 26.45 16.17
C GLY A 232 -10.62 25.60 16.44
N ALA A 233 -10.46 24.39 16.97
CA ALA A 233 -11.57 23.51 17.35
C ALA A 233 -12.25 23.91 18.67
N SER A 234 -11.77 24.94 19.37
CA SER A 234 -12.30 25.34 20.69
C SER A 234 -13.76 25.79 20.67
N GLY A 235 -14.20 26.47 19.61
CA GLY A 235 -15.58 26.96 19.50
C GLY A 235 -16.59 25.86 19.21
N ASP A 236 -16.41 25.17 18.09
CA ASP A 236 -17.42 24.22 17.57
C ASP A 236 -17.16 22.76 17.95
N ARG A 237 -16.09 22.48 18.73
CA ARG A 237 -15.62 21.14 19.10
C ARG A 237 -15.42 20.22 17.89
N ARG A 238 -14.96 20.80 16.79
CA ARG A 238 -14.77 20.11 15.51
C ARG A 238 -13.33 20.22 15.06
N LEU A 239 -12.62 19.11 15.13
CA LEU A 239 -11.22 19.04 14.72
C LEU A 239 -11.13 18.86 13.20
N PRO A 240 -10.43 19.76 12.47
CA PRO A 240 -10.17 19.56 11.06
C PRO A 240 -9.09 18.49 10.86
N VAL A 241 -9.44 17.42 10.15
CA VAL A 241 -8.53 16.29 9.89
C VAL A 241 -8.44 16.02 8.39
N ARG A 242 -7.21 15.91 7.87
CA ARG A 242 -6.97 15.52 6.47
C ARG A 242 -7.27 14.04 6.26
N THR A 243 -7.95 13.71 5.17
CA THR A 243 -8.32 12.32 4.85
C THR A 243 -7.27 11.64 3.99
N SER A 244 -6.55 10.66 4.53
CA SER A 244 -5.41 10.03 3.86
C SER A 244 -5.75 9.15 2.66
N LYS A 245 -7.01 8.70 2.54
CA LYS A 245 -7.50 7.79 1.49
C LYS A 245 -8.26 8.48 0.36
N ARG A 246 -8.33 9.81 0.35
CA ARG A 246 -8.99 10.58 -0.72
C ARG A 246 -7.94 11.37 -1.50
N LYS A 247 -8.05 11.36 -2.84
CA LYS A 247 -7.15 12.12 -3.72
C LYS A 247 -7.15 13.60 -3.30
N GLY A 248 -5.96 14.18 -3.16
CA GLY A 248 -5.80 15.56 -2.70
C GLY A 248 -5.89 15.75 -1.17
N ASN A 249 -6.06 14.67 -0.40
CA ASN A 249 -6.15 14.67 1.07
C ASN A 249 -7.07 15.77 1.65
N PRO A 250 -8.34 15.84 1.22
CA PRO A 250 -9.26 16.88 1.68
C PRO A 250 -9.52 16.79 3.19
N PHE A 251 -9.83 17.94 3.77
CA PHE A 251 -10.22 18.05 5.17
C PHE A 251 -11.64 17.53 5.42
N ARG A 252 -11.85 16.96 6.60
CA ARG A 252 -13.16 16.69 7.20
C ARG A 252 -13.17 17.20 8.63
N LEU A 253 -14.31 17.69 9.09
CA LEU A 253 -14.50 18.11 10.47
C LEU A 253 -15.02 16.93 11.28
N ILE A 254 -14.34 16.61 12.38
CA ILE A 254 -14.70 15.49 13.26
C ILE A 254 -15.07 16.05 14.64
N PRO A 255 -16.27 15.74 15.17
CA PRO A 255 -16.61 16.15 16.53
C PRO A 255 -15.68 15.44 17.53
N ILE A 256 -15.24 16.18 18.55
CA ILE A 256 -14.47 15.64 19.68
C ILE A 256 -15.19 15.96 20.99
N SER A 257 -15.06 15.07 21.97
CA SER A 257 -15.63 15.29 23.30
C SER A 257 -14.91 16.42 24.04
N ASP A 258 -15.59 17.02 25.03
CA ASP A 258 -14.99 18.04 25.90
C ASP A 258 -13.77 17.52 26.66
N VAL A 259 -13.79 16.24 27.04
CA VAL A 259 -12.69 15.57 27.74
C VAL A 259 -11.46 15.52 26.84
N THR A 260 -11.63 15.03 25.59
CA THR A 260 -10.56 15.00 24.59
C THR A 260 -10.01 16.40 24.32
N HIS A 261 -10.89 17.38 24.13
CA HIS A 261 -10.47 18.75 23.86
C HIS A 261 -9.65 19.35 25.02
N ARG A 262 -10.11 19.20 26.26
CA ARG A 262 -9.40 19.71 27.44
C ARG A 262 -8.01 19.09 27.55
N MET A 263 -7.92 17.77 27.37
CA MET A 263 -6.67 17.05 27.41
C MET A 263 -5.66 17.49 26.33
N LEU A 264 -6.15 17.92 25.17
CA LEU A 264 -5.30 18.47 24.10
C LEU A 264 -4.81 19.90 24.39
N MET A 265 -5.60 20.70 25.11
CA MET A 265 -5.24 22.08 25.46
C MET A 265 -4.37 22.17 26.71
N GLU A 266 -4.65 21.31 27.69
CA GLU A 266 -3.98 21.26 28.99
C GLU A 266 -3.59 19.79 29.26
N PRO A 267 -2.47 19.30 28.71
CA PRO A 267 -1.97 18.00 29.08
C PRO A 267 -1.56 18.08 30.56
N GLU A 268 -2.37 17.52 31.47
CA GLU A 268 -2.12 17.56 32.92
C GLU A 268 -0.64 17.27 33.22
N PHE A 269 0.11 18.31 33.56
CA PHE A 269 1.47 18.19 34.05
C PHE A 269 1.34 17.92 35.55
N ASN A 270 1.02 16.68 35.92
CA ASN A 270 1.28 16.25 37.28
C ASN A 270 2.80 16.27 37.47
N THR A 271 3.28 17.31 38.14
CA THR A 271 4.64 17.47 38.67
C THR A 271 4.96 16.36 39.66
#